data_AF-A0A2E3GB42-F1
#
_entry.id   AF-A0A2E3GB42-F1
#
_cell.length_a   1.000
_cell.length_b   1.000
_cell.length_c   1.000
_cell.angle_alpha   90.00
_cell.angle_beta   90.00
_cell.angle_gamma   90.00
#
_symmetry.space_group_name_H-M   'P 1'
#
loop_
_entity.id
_entity.type
_entity.pdbx_description
1 polymer ?
#
loop_
_entity_poly.entity_id
_entity_poly.type
_entity_poly.pdbx_seq_one_letter_code
_entity_poly.pdbx_strand_id
1 'polypeptide(L)'
;QNGSLQEETVFVRAGLEGSTKDVVFAGHKASQTFLSQYLEKPKEIQLKPLSTTYVLSHLIKPDQTSSGIVQLSRRKITSGLRVKMGVVDTNHPHLSNFRDISTPINQYKVAHFEDSIKKNHYNFDSSDNIMSFEIGGPPYLINDQGNYELVGNYGVIHDITLSLSNSFKNVKQFDFYLVPKKTNAVDRAVFLINGELVEVGVSFEKDNVITMQRFYSVLLKKDEKKQISLITLPQSGCYYPVDVIIRVVEGSL
;
A
#
# COMPACT_ATOMS: atom_id res chain seq x y z
N GLN A 1 -2.02 -24.36 31.87
CA GLN A 1 -3.31 -23.63 31.97
C GLN A 1 -4.13 -24.01 30.73
N ASN A 2 -5.21 -24.77 30.88
CA ASN A 2 -6.12 -25.10 29.80
C ASN A 2 -7.02 -23.87 29.53
N GLY A 3 -6.50 -22.91 28.76
CA GLY A 3 -7.37 -21.93 28.11
C GLY A 3 -8.23 -22.69 27.09
N SER A 4 -9.55 -22.70 27.26
CA SER A 4 -10.43 -23.25 26.24
C SER A 4 -10.12 -22.55 24.93
N LEU A 5 -9.73 -23.31 23.91
CA LEU A 5 -9.50 -22.73 22.59
C LEU A 5 -10.84 -22.20 22.10
N GLN A 6 -10.92 -20.90 21.85
CA GLN A 6 -12.14 -20.23 21.40
C GLN A 6 -12.13 -20.07 19.89
N GLU A 7 -13.32 -19.96 19.31
CA GLU A 7 -13.46 -19.50 17.93
C GLU A 7 -12.94 -18.07 17.82
N GLU A 8 -12.24 -17.78 16.74
CA GLU A 8 -11.66 -16.49 16.45
C GLU A 8 -12.37 -15.86 15.25
N THR A 9 -12.79 -14.61 15.40
CA THR A 9 -13.31 -13.82 14.29
C THR A 9 -12.19 -13.00 13.67
N VAL A 10 -11.85 -13.33 12.42
CA VAL A 10 -10.86 -12.62 11.62
C VAL A 10 -11.57 -11.78 10.56
N PHE A 11 -11.26 -10.50 10.51
CA PHE A 11 -11.72 -9.58 9.49
C PHE A 11 -10.66 -9.47 8.40
N VAL A 12 -11.09 -9.55 7.14
CA VAL A 12 -10.21 -9.65 5.98
C VAL A 12 -10.54 -8.55 4.99
N ARG A 13 -9.52 -7.84 4.55
CA ARG A 13 -9.53 -7.07 3.29
C ARG A 13 -8.46 -7.62 2.37
N ALA A 14 -8.74 -7.69 1.09
CA ALA A 14 -7.79 -8.22 0.14
C ALA A 14 -7.90 -7.56 -1.23
N GLY A 15 -6.76 -7.22 -1.80
CA GLY A 15 -6.63 -6.91 -3.22
C GLY A 15 -5.77 -7.95 -3.89
N LEU A 16 -6.23 -8.45 -5.03
CA LEU A 16 -5.51 -9.39 -5.87
C LEU A 16 -5.55 -8.90 -7.31
N GLU A 17 -4.47 -9.14 -8.04
CA GLU A 17 -4.52 -9.13 -9.50
C GLU A 17 -3.47 -10.08 -10.10
N GLY A 18 -3.69 -10.43 -11.36
CA GLY A 18 -2.92 -11.36 -12.16
C GLY A 18 -3.87 -12.33 -12.87
N SER A 19 -3.40 -13.31 -13.63
CA SER A 19 -2.02 -13.62 -13.95
C SER A 19 -1.59 -12.82 -15.18
N THR A 20 -0.47 -12.08 -15.08
CA THR A 20 0.03 -11.21 -16.17
C THR A 20 1.55 -11.25 -16.27
N LYS A 21 2.11 -10.93 -17.44
CA LYS A 21 3.56 -10.79 -17.62
C LYS A 21 4.08 -9.43 -17.12
N ASP A 22 3.20 -8.47 -16.92
CA ASP A 22 3.55 -7.13 -16.44
C ASP A 22 3.47 -7.07 -14.91
N VAL A 23 4.64 -7.13 -14.27
CA VAL A 23 4.80 -7.11 -12.81
C VAL A 23 4.28 -5.80 -12.20
N VAL A 24 4.51 -4.67 -12.88
CA VAL A 24 4.07 -3.33 -12.43
C VAL A 24 2.54 -3.27 -12.47
N PHE A 25 1.93 -3.75 -13.56
CA PHE A 25 0.48 -3.81 -13.68
C PHE A 25 -0.16 -4.70 -12.61
N ALA A 26 0.39 -5.90 -12.37
CA ALA A 26 -0.12 -6.82 -11.34
C ALA A 26 -0.14 -6.14 -9.96
N GLY A 27 0.97 -5.50 -9.58
CA GLY A 27 1.09 -4.80 -8.32
C GLY A 27 0.14 -3.61 -8.19
N HIS A 28 0.10 -2.74 -9.21
CA HIS A 28 -0.77 -1.56 -9.24
C HIS A 28 -2.24 -1.93 -9.08
N LYS A 29 -2.71 -2.95 -9.80
CA LYS A 29 -4.10 -3.40 -9.71
C LYS A 29 -4.42 -4.11 -8.40
N ALA A 30 -3.51 -4.93 -7.86
CA ALA A 30 -3.71 -5.49 -6.52
C ALA A 30 -3.86 -4.39 -5.46
N SER A 31 -3.04 -3.33 -5.53
CA SER A 31 -3.17 -2.16 -4.64
C SER A 31 -4.46 -1.38 -4.89
N GLN A 32 -4.89 -1.23 -6.15
CA GLN A 32 -6.16 -0.61 -6.49
C GLN A 32 -7.34 -1.34 -5.84
N THR A 33 -7.43 -2.66 -6.06
CA THR A 33 -8.51 -3.51 -5.52
C THR A 33 -8.48 -3.54 -4.00
N PHE A 34 -7.30 -3.52 -3.39
CA PHE A 34 -7.18 -3.43 -1.94
C PHE A 34 -7.71 -2.09 -1.40
N LEU A 35 -7.30 -0.97 -2.01
CA LEU A 35 -7.69 0.36 -1.56
C LEU A 35 -9.17 0.65 -1.83
N SER A 36 -9.76 0.14 -2.92
CA SER A 36 -11.20 0.29 -3.16
C SER A 36 -12.05 -0.33 -2.04
N GLN A 37 -11.57 -1.40 -1.41
CA GLN A 37 -12.23 -2.06 -0.27
C GLN A 37 -11.86 -1.45 1.09
N TYR A 38 -10.93 -0.50 1.14
CA TYR A 38 -10.36 -0.03 2.41
C TYR A 38 -11.38 0.68 3.29
N LEU A 39 -12.32 1.40 2.67
CA LEU A 39 -13.42 2.09 3.35
C LEU A 39 -14.64 1.17 3.56
N GLU A 40 -14.66 0.01 2.92
CA GLU A 40 -15.73 -0.96 3.05
C GLU A 40 -15.60 -1.76 4.36
N LYS A 41 -16.72 -2.37 4.76
CA LYS A 41 -16.74 -3.30 5.88
C LYS A 41 -15.92 -4.54 5.48
N PRO A 42 -14.91 -4.94 6.27
CA PRO A 42 -14.09 -6.11 5.93
C PRO A 42 -14.92 -7.39 5.98
N LYS A 43 -14.51 -8.39 5.18
CA LYS A 43 -15.11 -9.72 5.18
C LYS A 43 -14.83 -10.41 6.51
N GLU A 44 -15.87 -10.97 7.13
CA GLU A 44 -15.75 -11.71 8.37
C GLU A 44 -15.52 -13.20 8.09
N ILE A 45 -14.53 -13.80 8.74
CA ILE A 45 -14.24 -15.23 8.71
C ILE A 45 -14.20 -15.74 10.15
N GLN A 46 -15.03 -16.75 10.43
CA GLN A 46 -15.00 -17.48 11.70
C GLN A 46 -14.02 -18.64 11.59
N LEU A 47 -13.01 -18.66 12.46
CA LEU A 47 -11.97 -19.67 12.50
C LEU A 47 -12.13 -20.53 13.75
N LYS A 48 -12.39 -21.83 13.56
CA LYS A 48 -12.48 -22.79 14.66
C LYS A 48 -11.11 -23.05 15.28
N PRO A 49 -11.05 -23.41 16.58
CA PRO A 49 -9.85 -23.93 17.21
C PRO A 49 -9.12 -24.99 16.37
N LEU A 50 -7.79 -24.87 16.29
CA LEU A 50 -6.91 -25.83 15.61
C LEU A 50 -7.29 -26.10 14.14
N SER A 51 -8.03 -25.19 13.52
CA SER A 51 -8.42 -25.30 12.11
C SER A 51 -7.57 -24.39 11.23
N THR A 52 -7.67 -24.59 9.92
CA THR A 52 -7.10 -23.73 8.90
C THR A 52 -8.17 -23.46 7.86
N THR A 53 -8.17 -22.25 7.32
CA THR A 53 -9.10 -21.85 6.27
C THR A 53 -8.36 -21.04 5.21
N TYR A 54 -8.84 -21.10 3.98
CA TYR A 54 -8.33 -20.26 2.91
C TYR A 54 -8.89 -18.85 3.06
N VAL A 55 -8.00 -17.88 3.24
CA VAL A 55 -8.38 -16.47 3.25
C VAL A 55 -8.54 -15.95 1.82
N LEU A 56 -7.63 -16.36 0.95
CA LEU A 56 -7.47 -15.84 -0.40
C LEU A 56 -6.80 -16.89 -1.28
N SER A 57 -7.29 -17.05 -2.50
CA SER A 57 -6.73 -17.95 -3.50
C SER A 57 -6.79 -17.28 -4.87
N HIS A 58 -5.73 -17.41 -5.66
CA HIS A 58 -5.66 -16.86 -7.01
C HIS A 58 -5.04 -17.88 -7.96
N LEU A 59 -5.58 -17.99 -9.18
CA LEU A 59 -5.01 -18.85 -10.20
C LEU A 59 -3.84 -18.14 -10.90
N ILE A 60 -2.71 -18.82 -10.99
CA ILE A 60 -1.49 -18.30 -11.62
C ILE A 60 -1.17 -19.17 -12.84
N LYS A 61 -0.87 -18.54 -13.97
CA LYS A 61 -0.39 -19.23 -15.17
C LYS A 61 1.15 -19.34 -15.13
N PRO A 62 1.73 -20.35 -15.80
CA PRO A 62 3.19 -20.42 -15.96
C PRO A 62 3.77 -19.10 -16.51
N ASP A 63 4.94 -18.72 -15.99
CA ASP A 63 5.70 -17.52 -16.41
C ASP A 63 4.93 -16.20 -16.32
N GLN A 64 3.98 -16.12 -15.39
CA GLN A 64 3.20 -14.92 -15.12
C GLN A 64 3.21 -14.58 -13.64
N THR A 65 3.06 -13.30 -13.36
CA THR A 65 3.03 -12.73 -12.02
C THR A 65 1.60 -12.62 -11.51
N SER A 66 1.44 -12.91 -10.22
CA SER A 66 0.27 -12.58 -9.42
C SER A 66 0.74 -11.72 -8.25
N SER A 67 -0.02 -10.68 -7.94
CA SER A 67 0.24 -9.81 -6.79
C SER A 67 -0.97 -9.81 -5.87
N GLY A 68 -0.73 -9.67 -4.57
CA GLY A 68 -1.78 -9.69 -3.57
C GLY A 68 -1.39 -8.93 -2.31
N ILE A 69 -2.36 -8.21 -1.74
CA ILE A 69 -2.25 -7.55 -0.44
C ILE A 69 -3.42 -8.04 0.40
N VAL A 70 -3.13 -8.45 1.63
CA VAL A 70 -4.14 -8.92 2.57
C VAL A 70 -3.94 -8.21 3.90
N GLN A 71 -5.01 -7.59 4.40
CA GLN A 71 -5.07 -7.09 5.75
C GLN A 71 -5.96 -8.03 6.58
N LEU A 72 -5.39 -8.56 7.65
CA LEU A 72 -6.10 -9.36 8.65
C LEU A 72 -6.19 -8.54 9.93
N SER A 73 -7.40 -8.31 10.41
CA SER A 73 -7.64 -7.70 11.71
C SER A 73 -8.50 -8.60 12.60
N ARG A 74 -8.35 -8.45 13.91
CA ARG A 74 -9.00 -9.30 14.92
C ARG A 74 -9.74 -8.42 15.91
N ARG A 75 -10.86 -8.92 16.44
CA ARG A 75 -11.62 -8.19 17.49
C ARG A 75 -10.88 -8.19 18.83
N LYS A 76 -10.22 -9.29 19.17
CA LYS A 76 -9.40 -9.48 20.37
C LYS A 76 -8.19 -10.34 20.00
N ILE A 77 -7.07 -10.15 20.69
CA ILE A 77 -5.88 -10.99 20.54
C ILE A 77 -5.98 -12.06 21.64
N THR A 78 -6.61 -13.18 21.33
CA THR A 78 -6.85 -14.27 22.30
C THR A 78 -6.03 -15.53 22.01
N SER A 79 -5.52 -15.68 20.79
CA SER A 79 -4.67 -16.81 20.38
C SER A 79 -3.66 -16.45 19.29
N GLY A 80 -2.69 -17.34 19.07
CA GLY A 80 -1.70 -17.21 18.00
C GLY A 80 -2.32 -17.56 16.64
N LEU A 81 -2.53 -16.56 15.79
CA LEU A 81 -2.89 -16.77 14.38
C LEU A 81 -1.62 -16.99 13.57
N ARG A 82 -1.55 -18.09 12.82
CA ARG A 82 -0.49 -18.32 11.83
C ARG A 82 -1.04 -18.06 10.44
N VAL A 83 -0.37 -17.17 9.72
CA VAL A 83 -0.68 -16.87 8.32
C VAL A 83 0.31 -17.61 7.45
N LYS A 84 -0.19 -18.23 6.37
CA LYS A 84 0.63 -18.98 5.42
C LYS A 84 0.28 -18.55 4.01
N MET A 85 1.31 -18.42 3.18
CA MET A 85 1.20 -18.19 1.75
C MET A 85 1.97 -19.29 1.02
N GLY A 86 1.44 -19.71 -0.13
CA GLY A 86 2.25 -20.35 -1.15
C GLY A 86 1.39 -20.85 -2.31
N VAL A 87 1.98 -21.72 -3.12
CA VAL A 87 1.42 -22.17 -4.39
C VAL A 87 0.91 -23.61 -4.26
N VAL A 88 -0.31 -23.86 -4.76
CA VAL A 88 -0.93 -25.18 -4.79
C VAL A 88 -1.19 -25.59 -6.23
N ASP A 89 -0.64 -26.73 -6.64
CA ASP A 89 -1.03 -27.46 -7.84
C ASP A 89 -2.29 -28.29 -7.54
N THR A 90 -3.40 -27.93 -8.18
CA THR A 90 -4.69 -28.60 -8.01
C THR A 90 -4.72 -29.99 -8.63
N ASN A 91 -3.88 -30.28 -9.62
CA ASN A 91 -3.78 -31.60 -10.25
C ASN A 91 -2.89 -32.54 -9.42
N HIS A 92 -1.93 -31.98 -8.70
CA HIS A 92 -1.01 -32.72 -7.84
C HIS A 92 -1.00 -32.17 -6.40
N PRO A 93 -2.14 -32.24 -5.67
CA PRO A 93 -2.26 -31.62 -4.35
C PRO A 93 -1.30 -32.23 -3.31
N HIS A 94 -0.93 -33.50 -3.48
CA HIS A 94 0.03 -34.19 -2.62
C HIS A 94 1.48 -33.67 -2.77
N LEU A 95 1.83 -33.09 -3.94
CA LEU A 95 3.11 -32.39 -4.17
C LEU A 95 3.07 -30.98 -3.59
N SER A 96 1.87 -30.43 -3.40
CA SER A 96 1.61 -29.12 -2.83
C SER A 96 1.45 -29.15 -1.31
N ASN A 97 1.85 -30.25 -0.66
CA ASN A 97 1.79 -30.39 0.78
C ASN A 97 2.69 -29.34 1.45
N PHE A 98 2.05 -28.34 2.05
CA PHE A 98 2.71 -27.34 2.89
C PHE A 98 3.26 -27.98 4.15
N ARG A 99 4.50 -28.45 4.08
CA ARG A 99 5.29 -28.70 5.28
C ARG A 99 5.86 -27.37 5.74
N ASP A 100 5.50 -26.99 6.96
CA ASP A 100 5.97 -25.79 7.69
C ASP A 100 7.42 -26.01 8.15
N ILE A 101 8.29 -26.31 7.19
CA ILE A 101 9.70 -26.60 7.42
C ILE A 101 10.45 -25.56 6.61
N SER A 102 11.19 -24.69 7.30
CA SER A 102 12.20 -23.86 6.67
C SER A 102 13.17 -24.82 5.97
N THR A 103 13.13 -24.85 4.64
CA THR A 103 14.10 -25.61 3.84
C THR A 103 14.91 -24.61 3.03
N PRO A 104 16.18 -24.90 2.72
CA PRO A 104 16.98 -24.06 1.81
C PRO A 104 16.36 -23.90 0.41
N ILE A 105 15.39 -24.75 0.07
CA ILE A 105 14.68 -24.79 -1.22
C ILE A 105 13.44 -23.90 -1.19
N ASN A 106 12.90 -23.57 -0.01
CA ASN A 106 11.75 -22.68 0.14
C ASN A 106 12.20 -21.22 -0.04
N GLN A 107 11.88 -20.63 -1.18
CA GLN A 107 12.23 -19.23 -1.52
C GLN A 107 11.34 -18.19 -0.82
N TYR A 108 10.44 -18.61 0.07
CA TYR A 108 9.58 -17.70 0.82
C TYR A 108 10.38 -16.96 1.89
N LYS A 109 10.67 -15.67 1.65
CA LYS A 109 11.15 -14.78 2.69
C LYS A 109 9.96 -14.31 3.51
N VAL A 110 9.94 -14.69 4.79
CA VAL A 110 8.95 -14.22 5.77
C VAL A 110 9.68 -13.35 6.77
N ALA A 111 9.21 -12.13 6.96
CA ALA A 111 9.65 -11.22 8.00
C ALA A 111 8.43 -10.68 8.73
N HIS A 112 8.59 -10.42 10.02
CA HIS A 112 7.56 -9.90 10.91
C HIS A 112 7.95 -8.48 11.29
N PHE A 113 6.99 -7.56 11.19
CA PHE A 113 7.15 -6.15 11.52
C PHE A 113 5.98 -5.73 12.41
N GLU A 114 6.25 -4.92 13.43
CA GLU A 114 5.23 -4.48 14.39
C GLU A 114 4.19 -3.53 13.76
N ASP A 115 4.66 -2.60 12.92
CA ASP A 115 3.81 -1.58 12.32
C ASP A 115 3.32 -1.98 10.92
N SER A 116 2.03 -1.81 10.67
CA SER A 116 1.42 -1.96 9.33
C SER A 116 0.84 -0.65 8.79
N ILE A 117 0.84 0.41 9.61
CA ILE A 117 0.29 1.72 9.27
C ILE A 117 1.25 2.81 9.76
N LYS A 118 1.67 3.70 8.87
CA LYS A 118 2.40 4.93 9.21
C LYS A 118 1.47 6.12 9.08
N LYS A 119 1.33 6.88 10.17
CA LYS A 119 0.52 8.10 10.21
C LYS A 119 1.42 9.32 10.13
N ASN A 120 1.15 10.20 9.15
CA ASN A 120 1.89 11.44 9.00
C ASN A 120 0.94 12.63 8.91
N HIS A 121 1.40 13.77 9.43
CA HIS A 121 0.68 15.03 9.33
C HIS A 121 1.61 16.10 8.76
N TYR A 122 1.14 16.81 7.73
CA TYR A 122 1.88 17.89 7.11
C TYR A 122 1.00 19.14 7.03
N ASN A 123 1.60 20.29 7.29
CA ASN A 123 0.98 21.61 7.13
C ASN A 123 1.67 22.32 5.97
N PHE A 124 0.90 22.83 5.01
CA PHE A 124 1.44 23.50 3.84
C PHE A 124 0.63 24.76 3.52
N ASP A 125 1.28 25.92 3.59
CA ASP A 125 0.66 27.20 3.26
C ASP A 125 1.08 27.65 1.86
N SER A 126 0.19 28.34 1.16
CA SER A 126 0.44 28.92 -0.16
C SER A 126 1.66 29.84 -0.25
N SER A 127 2.10 30.43 0.88
CA SER A 127 3.29 31.26 0.96
C SER A 127 4.56 30.48 0.62
N ASP A 128 4.55 29.17 0.84
CA ASP A 128 5.50 28.24 0.29
C ASP A 128 5.04 27.79 -1.11
N ASN A 129 5.86 28.01 -2.14
CA ASN A 129 5.48 27.65 -3.51
C ASN A 129 5.49 26.14 -3.77
N ILE A 130 6.21 25.37 -2.94
CA ILE A 130 6.41 23.94 -3.13
C ILE A 130 6.63 23.23 -1.78
N MET A 131 6.05 22.03 -1.65
CA MET A 131 6.36 21.07 -0.59
C MET A 131 6.60 19.70 -1.21
N SER A 132 7.45 18.90 -0.59
CA SER A 132 7.64 17.49 -0.94
C SER A 132 7.67 16.61 0.31
N PHE A 133 7.13 15.40 0.20
CA PHE A 133 7.28 14.36 1.21
C PHE A 133 7.35 12.97 0.56
N GLU A 134 7.97 12.03 1.25
CA GLU A 134 8.24 10.69 0.72
C GLU A 134 7.15 9.68 1.10
N ILE A 135 6.80 8.82 0.15
CA ILE A 135 6.06 7.58 0.39
C ILE A 135 7.04 6.43 0.25
N GLY A 136 7.02 5.49 1.19
CA GLY A 136 7.96 4.37 1.20
C GLY A 136 9.38 4.73 1.63
N GLY A 137 9.67 5.97 2.04
CA GLY A 137 10.99 6.43 2.48
C GLY A 137 11.37 6.04 3.92
N PRO A 138 12.59 6.38 4.37
CA PRO A 138 13.03 6.16 5.74
C PRO A 138 12.18 6.96 6.77
N PRO A 139 12.15 6.53 8.05
CA PRO A 139 12.75 5.32 8.58
C PRO A 139 12.03 4.08 8.05
N TYR A 140 12.77 3.06 7.63
CA TYR A 140 12.18 1.80 7.19
C TYR A 140 11.80 0.94 8.40
N LEU A 141 10.82 0.07 8.23
CA LEU A 141 10.49 -0.89 9.29
C LEU A 141 11.60 -1.94 9.42
N ILE A 142 12.03 -2.19 10.65
CA ILE A 142 12.98 -3.25 10.96
C ILE A 142 12.18 -4.41 11.53
N ASN A 143 12.51 -5.63 11.13
CA ASN A 143 11.82 -6.80 11.64
C ASN A 143 12.08 -7.02 13.14
N ASP A 144 11.26 -7.84 13.79
CA ASP A 144 11.34 -8.10 15.23
C ASP A 144 12.69 -8.67 15.69
N GLN A 145 13.49 -9.21 14.76
CA GLN A 145 14.83 -9.76 15.00
C GLN A 145 15.97 -8.75 14.79
N GLY A 146 15.68 -7.55 14.31
CA GLY A 146 16.67 -6.49 14.07
C GLY A 146 17.60 -6.72 12.88
N ASN A 147 17.40 -7.78 12.09
CA ASN A 147 18.34 -8.23 11.05
C ASN A 147 17.84 -7.99 9.62
N TYR A 148 16.64 -7.44 9.45
CA TYR A 148 16.06 -7.17 8.14
C TYR A 148 15.29 -5.87 8.12
N GLU A 149 15.59 -5.02 7.15
CA GLU A 149 14.95 -3.74 6.93
C GLU A 149 14.02 -3.81 5.71
N LEU A 150 12.78 -3.36 5.86
CA LEU A 150 11.78 -3.31 4.80
C LEU A 150 11.98 -2.06 3.94
N VAL A 151 13.06 -2.04 3.17
CA VAL A 151 13.38 -0.94 2.25
C VAL A 151 12.21 -0.72 1.27
N GLY A 152 11.74 0.53 1.18
CA GLY A 152 10.56 0.92 0.41
C GLY A 152 9.23 0.79 1.16
N ASN A 153 9.21 0.22 2.38
CA ASN A 153 8.02 -0.01 3.20
C ASN A 153 6.85 -0.69 2.44
N TYR A 154 7.15 -1.69 1.60
CA TYR A 154 6.14 -2.42 0.82
C TYR A 154 5.07 -3.05 1.71
N GLY A 155 3.80 -2.81 1.37
CA GLY A 155 2.64 -3.29 2.13
C GLY A 155 2.30 -2.50 3.40
N VAL A 156 3.08 -1.46 3.74
CA VAL A 156 2.76 -0.55 4.85
C VAL A 156 1.77 0.51 4.34
N ILE A 157 0.67 0.70 5.06
CA ILE A 157 -0.31 1.73 4.74
C ILE A 157 0.21 3.08 5.23
N HIS A 158 0.27 4.07 4.36
CA HIS A 158 0.55 5.46 4.70
C HIS A 158 -0.78 6.20 4.83
N ASP A 159 -1.13 6.63 6.03
CA ASP A 159 -2.31 7.41 6.36
C ASP A 159 -1.87 8.86 6.64
N ILE A 160 -2.06 9.72 5.66
CA ILE A 160 -1.50 11.07 5.62
C ILE A 160 -2.62 12.09 5.73
N THR A 161 -2.47 13.01 6.67
CA THR A 161 -3.32 14.19 6.78
C THR A 161 -2.56 15.42 6.35
N LEU A 162 -3.07 16.14 5.36
CA LEU A 162 -2.52 17.37 4.83
C LEU A 162 -3.43 18.54 5.20
N SER A 163 -2.89 19.53 5.92
CA SER A 163 -3.57 20.79 6.19
C SER A 163 -3.03 21.84 5.22
N LEU A 164 -3.85 22.23 4.25
CA LEU A 164 -3.53 23.28 3.28
C LEU A 164 -4.12 24.62 3.73
N SER A 165 -3.40 25.72 3.52
CA SER A 165 -3.92 27.08 3.74
C SER A 165 -3.51 28.05 2.64
N ASN A 166 -4.39 29.00 2.32
CA ASN A 166 -4.07 30.10 1.41
C ASN A 166 -3.98 31.42 2.16
N SER A 167 -2.76 31.92 2.37
CA SER A 167 -2.48 33.20 3.03
C SER A 167 -2.52 34.41 2.08
N PHE A 168 -2.85 34.22 0.80
CA PHE A 168 -2.97 35.30 -0.18
C PHE A 168 -4.41 35.76 -0.40
N LYS A 169 -4.55 36.97 -0.96
CA LYS A 169 -5.84 37.55 -1.32
C LYS A 169 -6.47 36.94 -2.57
N ASN A 170 -5.65 36.29 -3.41
CA ASN A 170 -6.08 35.67 -4.66
C ASN A 170 -6.32 34.18 -4.46
N VAL A 171 -7.11 33.56 -5.35
CA VAL A 171 -7.32 32.11 -5.35
C VAL A 171 -6.03 31.40 -5.73
N LYS A 172 -5.68 30.35 -4.99
CA LYS A 172 -4.49 29.53 -5.25
C LYS A 172 -4.89 28.11 -5.58
N GLN A 173 -4.19 27.51 -6.54
CA GLN A 173 -4.33 26.09 -6.89
C GLN A 173 -3.15 25.32 -6.32
N PHE A 174 -3.46 24.21 -5.63
CA PHE A 174 -2.49 23.26 -5.12
C PHE A 174 -2.53 22.02 -5.99
N ASP A 175 -1.49 21.81 -6.80
CA ASP A 175 -1.37 20.65 -7.68
C ASP A 175 -0.44 19.60 -7.08
N PHE A 176 -0.90 18.36 -7.08
CA PHE A 176 -0.21 17.21 -6.50
C PHE A 176 0.39 16.35 -7.60
N TYR A 177 1.67 16.05 -7.48
CA TYR A 177 2.45 15.28 -8.44
C TYR A 177 3.11 14.07 -7.76
N LEU A 178 3.09 12.93 -8.44
CA LEU A 178 3.95 11.80 -8.13
C LEU A 178 5.26 11.97 -8.91
N VAL A 179 6.39 11.86 -8.22
CA VAL A 179 7.73 12.06 -8.79
C VAL A 179 8.61 10.85 -8.45
N PRO A 180 9.25 10.24 -9.47
CA PRO A 180 10.15 9.11 -9.25
C PRO A 180 11.45 9.58 -8.60
N LYS A 181 12.01 8.76 -7.71
CA LYS A 181 13.31 9.04 -7.06
C LYS A 181 14.49 8.28 -7.65
N LYS A 182 14.21 7.26 -8.46
CA LYS A 182 15.25 6.39 -9.01
C LYS A 182 15.27 6.44 -10.53
N THR A 183 16.48 6.65 -11.04
CA THR A 183 16.81 6.53 -12.45
C THR A 183 16.52 5.13 -12.97
N ASN A 184 15.93 5.05 -14.17
CA ASN A 184 15.55 3.82 -14.85
C ASN A 184 14.59 2.94 -14.03
N ALA A 185 13.73 3.55 -13.21
CA ALA A 185 12.66 2.88 -12.50
C ALA A 185 11.28 3.29 -13.03
N VAL A 186 10.31 2.40 -12.83
CA VAL A 186 8.91 2.61 -13.19
C VAL A 186 8.11 2.69 -11.91
N ASP A 187 7.45 3.83 -11.74
CA ASP A 187 6.68 4.15 -10.53
C ASP A 187 5.22 4.37 -10.91
N ARG A 188 4.34 3.87 -10.04
CA ARG A 188 2.91 4.11 -10.08
C ARG A 188 2.42 4.26 -8.65
N ALA A 189 1.23 4.79 -8.50
CA ALA A 189 0.57 4.86 -7.20
C ALA A 189 -0.93 4.75 -7.36
N VAL A 190 -1.57 4.34 -6.27
CA VAL A 190 -3.01 4.49 -6.07
C VAL A 190 -3.20 5.19 -4.74
N PHE A 191 -4.03 6.22 -4.73
CA PHE A 191 -4.37 6.99 -3.56
C PHE A 191 -5.86 6.86 -3.27
N LEU A 192 -6.25 6.87 -2.00
CA LEU A 192 -7.58 7.28 -1.56
C LEU A 192 -7.45 8.72 -1.07
N ILE A 193 -8.04 9.66 -1.80
CA ILE A 193 -8.00 11.09 -1.46
C ILE A 193 -9.39 11.50 -1.02
N ASN A 194 -9.54 11.89 0.25
CA ASN A 194 -10.83 12.17 0.87
C ASN A 194 -11.87 11.04 0.67
N GLY A 195 -11.38 9.81 0.57
CA GLY A 195 -12.16 8.61 0.35
C GLY A 195 -12.41 8.24 -1.12
N GLU A 196 -11.97 9.06 -2.08
CA GLU A 196 -12.08 8.77 -3.51
C GLU A 196 -10.82 8.08 -4.04
N LEU A 197 -11.00 7.02 -4.82
CA LEU A 197 -9.89 6.26 -5.41
C LEU A 197 -9.32 7.00 -6.62
N VAL A 198 -8.03 7.30 -6.57
CA VAL A 198 -7.28 8.00 -7.62
C VAL A 198 -6.11 7.12 -8.05
N GLU A 199 -6.12 6.71 -9.32
CA GLU A 199 -4.99 6.01 -9.93
C GLU A 199 -4.02 7.02 -10.54
N VAL A 200 -2.73 6.84 -10.30
CA VAL A 200 -1.68 7.61 -10.97
C VAL A 200 -1.17 6.81 -12.16
N GLY A 201 -0.95 7.54 -13.26
CA GLY A 201 -0.28 7.01 -14.44
C GLY A 201 1.16 6.58 -14.13
N VAL A 202 1.84 6.09 -15.16
CA VAL A 202 3.25 5.72 -15.04
C VAL A 202 4.12 6.98 -14.95
N SER A 203 4.92 7.07 -13.88
CA SER A 203 6.02 8.02 -13.74
C SER A 203 7.36 7.29 -13.84
N PHE A 204 8.35 7.92 -14.46
CA PHE A 204 9.68 7.34 -14.63
C PHE A 204 10.72 8.44 -14.83
N GLU A 205 11.96 8.12 -14.49
CA GLU A 205 13.13 8.90 -14.86
C GLU A 205 13.97 8.06 -15.82
N LYS A 206 14.15 8.52 -17.07
CA LYS A 206 14.96 7.83 -18.08
C LYS A 206 15.70 8.86 -18.93
N ASP A 207 16.98 8.63 -19.18
CA ASP A 207 17.81 9.49 -20.04
C ASP A 207 17.76 10.98 -19.63
N ASN A 208 17.78 11.27 -18.32
CA ASN A 208 17.60 12.61 -17.71
C ASN A 208 16.23 13.27 -17.96
N VAL A 209 15.24 12.52 -18.45
CA VAL A 209 13.85 12.97 -18.56
C VAL A 209 13.05 12.42 -17.39
N ILE A 210 12.54 13.32 -16.55
CA ILE A 210 11.66 13.00 -15.42
C ILE A 210 10.21 13.23 -15.87
N THR A 211 9.40 12.17 -15.83
CA THR A 211 7.96 12.27 -16.05
C THR A 211 7.24 12.33 -14.70
N MET A 212 6.75 13.51 -14.34
CA MET A 212 5.88 13.70 -13.18
C MET A 212 4.42 13.54 -13.57
N GLN A 213 3.63 12.88 -12.74
CA GLN A 213 2.21 12.66 -12.99
C GLN A 213 1.36 13.45 -12.00
N ARG A 214 0.61 14.45 -12.50
CA ARG A 214 -0.37 15.17 -11.67
C ARG A 214 -1.55 14.25 -11.40
N PHE A 215 -1.89 14.07 -10.12
CA PHE A 215 -2.96 13.14 -9.72
C PHE A 215 -4.11 13.81 -8.96
N TYR A 216 -3.88 14.99 -8.39
CA TYR A 216 -4.92 15.72 -7.68
C TYR A 216 -4.68 17.22 -7.76
N SER A 217 -5.75 17.99 -7.64
CA SER A 217 -5.70 19.45 -7.64
C SER A 217 -6.82 20.00 -6.78
N VAL A 218 -6.56 21.12 -6.10
CA VAL A 218 -7.58 21.81 -5.32
C VAL A 218 -7.36 23.31 -5.31
N LEU A 219 -8.46 24.06 -5.45
CA LEU A 219 -8.47 25.52 -5.35
C LEU A 219 -8.83 25.94 -3.94
N LEU A 220 -8.08 26.88 -3.38
CA LEU A 220 -8.36 27.51 -2.09
C LEU A 220 -8.55 29.01 -2.32
N LYS A 221 -9.68 29.53 -1.84
CA LYS A 221 -9.97 30.98 -1.82
C LYS A 221 -9.09 31.69 -0.81
N LYS A 222 -9.19 33.02 -0.79
CA LYS A 222 -8.52 33.87 0.19
C LYS A 222 -8.78 33.37 1.61
N ASP A 223 -7.72 33.22 2.40
CA ASP A 223 -7.73 32.81 3.81
C ASP A 223 -8.38 31.44 4.06
N GLU A 224 -8.67 30.67 3.01
CA GLU A 224 -9.28 29.35 3.11
C GLU A 224 -8.26 28.34 3.63
N LYS A 225 -8.74 27.43 4.49
CA LYS A 225 -7.99 26.27 4.95
C LYS A 225 -8.76 25.01 4.55
N LYS A 226 -8.03 23.99 4.12
CA LYS A 226 -8.62 22.71 3.73
C LYS A 226 -7.77 21.56 4.21
N GLN A 227 -8.41 20.61 4.87
CA GLN A 227 -7.79 19.35 5.25
C GLN A 227 -8.04 18.31 4.15
N ILE A 228 -7.00 17.59 3.76
CA ILE A 228 -7.06 16.48 2.82
C ILE A 228 -6.57 15.23 3.54
N SER A 229 -7.37 14.16 3.48
CA SER A 229 -6.93 12.81 3.84
C SER A 229 -6.38 12.13 2.60
N LEU A 230 -5.21 11.53 2.70
CA LEU A 230 -4.54 10.78 1.64
C LEU A 230 -4.07 9.45 2.22
N ILE A 231 -4.59 8.34 1.68
CA ILE A 231 -4.18 6.99 2.05
C ILE A 231 -3.57 6.30 0.84
N THR A 232 -2.42 5.66 1.02
CA THR A 232 -1.75 4.88 -0.02
C THR A 232 -0.89 3.78 0.59
N LEU A 233 -0.26 2.96 -0.24
CA LEU A 233 0.79 2.03 0.18
C LEU A 233 1.78 1.78 -0.97
N PRO A 234 3.08 1.58 -0.67
CA PRO A 234 4.05 1.16 -1.67
C PRO A 234 3.65 -0.16 -2.36
N GLN A 235 3.58 -0.11 -3.69
CA GLN A 235 3.04 -1.18 -4.53
C GLN A 235 4.12 -2.17 -4.96
N SER A 236 3.81 -3.46 -4.96
CA SER A 236 4.71 -4.47 -5.54
C SER A 236 4.99 -4.17 -7.01
N GLY A 237 6.20 -4.47 -7.49
CA GLY A 237 6.57 -4.27 -8.90
C GLY A 237 6.92 -2.82 -9.29
N CYS A 238 6.49 -1.82 -8.52
CA CYS A 238 6.94 -0.43 -8.65
C CYS A 238 8.16 -0.16 -7.77
N TYR A 239 8.92 0.89 -8.05
CA TYR A 239 10.02 1.29 -7.18
C TYR A 239 9.54 2.31 -6.12
N TYR A 240 9.95 2.07 -4.88
CA TYR A 240 9.76 2.99 -3.76
C TYR A 240 11.09 3.14 -3.01
N PRO A 241 11.39 4.32 -2.43
CA PRO A 241 10.49 5.45 -2.22
C PRO A 241 10.19 6.29 -3.48
N VAL A 242 9.07 7.03 -3.40
CA VAL A 242 8.63 8.04 -4.38
C VAL A 242 8.34 9.35 -3.65
N ASP A 243 8.46 10.47 -4.35
CA ASP A 243 8.11 11.78 -3.83
C ASP A 243 6.68 12.16 -4.23
N VAL A 244 5.93 12.70 -3.27
CA VAL A 244 4.73 13.48 -3.53
C VAL A 244 5.11 14.95 -3.43
N ILE A 245 4.98 15.67 -4.55
CA ILE A 245 5.24 17.10 -4.62
C ILE A 245 3.91 17.84 -4.72
N ILE A 246 3.74 18.86 -3.88
CA ILE A 246 2.64 19.82 -3.96
C ILE A 246 3.20 21.14 -4.47
N ARG A 247 2.67 21.65 -5.58
CA ARG A 247 3.05 22.96 -6.14
C ARG A 247 1.89 23.93 -6.05
N VAL A 248 2.19 25.18 -5.69
CA VAL A 248 1.21 26.26 -5.64
C VAL A 248 1.33 27.09 -6.91
N VAL A 249 0.20 27.28 -7.60
CA VAL A 249 0.11 28.16 -8.78
C VAL A 249 -1.07 29.12 -8.62
N GLU A 250 -1.11 30.16 -9.45
CA GLU A 250 -2.29 31.03 -9.51
C GLU A 250 -3.49 30.22 -9.99
N GLY A 251 -4.60 30.29 -9.26
CA GLY A 251 -5.84 29.63 -9.62
C GLY A 251 -6.78 30.56 -10.38
N SER A 252 -7.51 30.01 -11.35
CA SER A 252 -8.69 30.66 -11.94
C SER A 252 -9.94 29.87 -11.54
N LEU A 253 -10.97 30.59 -11.08
CA LEU A 253 -12.29 30.01 -10.78
C LEU A 253 -13.10 29.76 -12.06
#